data_AF-A0AAD4G7N9-F1
#
_entry.id   AF-A0AAD4G7N9-F1
#
_cell.length_a   1.000
_cell.length_b   1.000
_cell.length_c   1.000
_cell.angle_alpha   90.00
_cell.angle_beta   90.00
_cell.angle_gamma   90.00
#
_symmetry.space_group_name_H-M   'P 1'
#
loop_
_entity.id
_entity.type
_entity.pdbx_description
1 polymer ?
#
loop_
_entity_poly.entity_id
_entity_poly.type
_entity_poly.pdbx_seq_one_letter_code
_entity_poly.pdbx_strand_id
1 'polypeptide(L)'
;KYKVLEDADLKMKATASGGNKDARSSHNNHLSWFWLLDVPRDTDRNDWMSEFYRVHWLRSKAVKDRWQEEVELLRAEFEWATNFFQRTAEDW
;
A
#
# COMPACT_ATOMS: atom_id res chain seq x y z
N LYS A 1 16.99 -4.88 20.31
CA LYS A 1 16.33 -4.78 21.64
C LYS A 1 15.01 -4.03 21.44
N TYR A 2 13.89 -4.71 21.64
CA TYR A 2 12.55 -4.13 21.45
C TYR A 2 12.08 -3.44 22.74
N LYS A 3 11.33 -2.33 22.61
CA LYS A 3 10.74 -1.61 23.75
C LYS A 3 9.57 -2.42 24.31
N VAL A 4 9.49 -2.49 25.63
CA VAL A 4 8.38 -3.12 26.36
C VAL A 4 7.21 -2.14 26.39
N LEU A 5 6.02 -2.60 25.99
CA LEU A 5 4.78 -1.82 26.02
C LEU A 5 4.23 -1.70 27.44
N GLU A 6 3.79 -0.50 27.82
CA GLU A 6 3.15 -0.24 29.11
C GLU A 6 1.64 0.00 28.97
N ASP A 7 0.88 -0.23 30.04
CA ASP A 7 -0.59 -0.11 30.07
C ASP A 7 -1.12 1.28 29.70
N ALA A 8 -0.28 2.31 29.75
CA ALA A 8 -0.62 3.66 29.29
C ALA A 8 -0.70 3.76 27.76
N ASP A 9 0.07 2.95 27.02
CA ASP A 9 0.07 2.91 25.56
C ASP A 9 -1.18 2.22 25.00
N LEU A 10 -1.88 1.45 25.84
CA LEU A 10 -3.16 0.82 25.53
C LEU A 10 -4.36 1.79 25.59
N LYS A 11 -4.17 3.04 26.02
CA LYS A 11 -5.26 4.03 26.07
C LYS A 11 -5.47 4.73 24.74
N MET A 12 -6.06 4.00 23.80
CA MET A 12 -6.63 4.57 22.57
C MET A 12 -8.00 5.17 22.88
N LYS A 13 -8.23 6.46 22.57
CA LYS A 13 -9.58 7.05 22.57
C LYS A 13 -10.39 6.41 21.44
N ALA A 14 -11.17 5.39 21.80
CA ALA A 14 -12.13 4.74 20.94
C ALA A 14 -13.45 5.51 20.92
N THR A 15 -13.82 6.03 19.75
CA THR A 15 -15.21 6.16 19.32
C THR A 15 -15.22 5.60 17.90
N ALA A 16 -15.90 4.52 17.54
CA ALA A 16 -17.14 3.99 18.08
C ALA A 16 -17.20 2.46 17.97
N SER A 17 -17.61 1.81 19.05
CA SER A 17 -18.33 0.54 18.99
C SER A 17 -19.74 0.84 19.48
N GLY A 18 -20.72 0.67 18.60
CA GLY A 18 -22.12 0.90 18.93
C GLY A 18 -22.92 0.76 17.65
N GLY A 19 -23.71 -0.33 17.58
CA GLY A 19 -24.62 -0.59 16.48
C GLY A 19 -25.48 0.64 16.19
N ASN A 20 -25.15 1.33 15.11
CA ASN A 20 -26.01 2.33 14.52
C ASN A 20 -25.92 2.17 13.00
N LYS A 21 -27.08 1.98 12.38
CA LYS A 21 -27.21 1.87 10.91
C LYS A 21 -27.07 3.23 10.23
N ASP A 22 -26.88 4.29 11.03
CA ASP A 22 -26.83 5.69 10.60
C ASP A 22 -25.46 6.35 10.78
N ALA A 23 -24.35 5.60 10.75
CA ALA A 23 -23.00 6.18 10.68
C ALA A 23 -22.60 6.59 9.24
N ARG A 24 -23.57 7.03 8.42
CA ARG A 24 -23.32 7.55 7.06
C ARG A 24 -22.74 8.97 7.03
N SER A 25 -22.36 9.53 8.18
CA SER A 25 -21.72 10.84 8.22
C SER A 25 -20.58 10.88 9.23
N SER A 26 -19.41 10.41 8.80
CA SER A 26 -18.13 10.87 9.32
C SER A 26 -17.16 11.02 8.14
N HIS A 27 -17.47 11.95 7.24
CA HIS A 27 -16.61 12.34 6.12
C HIS A 27 -15.42 13.22 6.56
N ASN A 28 -15.01 13.18 7.84
CA ASN A 28 -14.01 14.11 8.36
C ASN A 28 -13.05 13.49 9.39
N ASN A 29 -12.54 12.29 9.12
CA ASN A 29 -11.28 11.84 9.73
C ASN A 29 -10.33 11.41 8.61
N HIS A 30 -9.28 12.19 8.44
CA HIS A 30 -8.32 12.15 7.34
C HIS A 30 -7.31 10.99 7.48
N LEU A 31 -7.81 9.79 7.81
CA LEU A 31 -7.02 8.58 7.87
C LEU A 31 -7.48 7.66 6.76
N SER A 32 -6.57 7.33 5.86
CA SER A 32 -6.81 6.31 4.83
C SER A 32 -7.28 5.02 5.50
N TRP A 33 -8.26 4.36 4.88
CA TRP A 33 -8.93 3.17 5.42
C TRP A 33 -7.97 2.09 5.95
N PHE A 34 -6.76 1.98 5.39
CA PHE A 34 -5.74 1.02 5.83
C PHE A 34 -5.13 1.29 7.22
N TRP A 35 -5.22 2.52 7.76
CA TRP A 35 -4.79 2.85 9.13
C TRP A 35 -5.85 2.54 10.19
N LEU A 36 -7.09 2.30 9.77
CA LEU A 36 -8.21 1.97 10.66
C LEU A 36 -8.33 0.45 10.91
N LEU A 37 -7.45 -0.35 10.30
CA LEU A 37 -7.57 -1.81 10.24
C LEU A 37 -6.53 -2.47 11.13
N ASP A 38 -7.03 -3.22 12.11
CA ASP A 38 -6.23 -4.07 12.97
C ASP A 38 -6.22 -5.47 12.35
N VAL A 39 -5.32 -5.67 11.37
CA VAL A 39 -5.30 -6.85 10.49
C VAL A 39 -5.37 -8.17 11.26
N PRO A 40 -4.60 -8.41 12.34
CA PRO A 40 -4.73 -9.65 13.11
C PRO A 40 -6.13 -9.82 13.73
N ARG A 41 -6.65 -8.77 14.36
CA ARG A 41 -7.92 -8.79 15.10
C ARG A 41 -9.16 -8.90 14.20
N ASP A 42 -9.08 -8.32 13.00
CA ASP A 42 -10.16 -8.33 12.02
C ASP A 42 -10.18 -9.63 11.20
N THR A 43 -9.01 -10.24 10.97
CA THR A 43 -8.88 -11.51 10.23
C THR A 43 -9.40 -12.69 11.07
N ASP A 44 -9.19 -12.67 12.39
CA ASP A 44 -9.70 -13.71 13.30
C ASP A 44 -11.23 -13.75 13.40
N ARG A 45 -11.90 -12.64 13.06
CA ARG A 45 -13.35 -12.49 13.18
C ARG A 45 -14.12 -12.69 11.88
N ASN A 46 -13.47 -12.58 10.72
CA ASN A 46 -14.17 -12.64 9.43
C ASN A 46 -13.27 -13.14 8.30
N ASP A 47 -13.55 -14.36 7.82
CA ASP A 47 -12.85 -15.03 6.73
C ASP A 47 -12.81 -14.18 5.43
N TRP A 48 -13.89 -13.44 5.15
CA TRP A 48 -13.97 -12.53 3.99
C TRP A 48 -12.95 -11.38 4.04
N MET A 49 -12.64 -10.88 5.24
CA MET A 49 -11.67 -9.79 5.40
C MET A 49 -10.26 -10.26 5.04
N SER A 50 -9.92 -11.50 5.35
CA SER A 50 -8.62 -12.10 5.03
C SER A 50 -8.34 -12.08 3.51
N GLU A 51 -9.32 -12.47 2.71
CA GLU A 51 -9.24 -12.49 1.26
C GLU A 51 -9.21 -11.07 0.68
N PHE A 52 -9.97 -10.14 1.25
CA PHE A 52 -9.90 -8.72 0.87
C PHE A 52 -8.49 -8.15 1.06
N TYR A 53 -7.83 -8.43 2.19
CA TYR A 53 -6.45 -8.01 2.44
C TYR A 53 -5.46 -8.67 1.51
N ARG A 54 -5.61 -9.97 1.27
CA ARG A 54 -4.74 -10.72 0.36
C ARG A 54 -4.80 -10.14 -1.05
N VAL A 55 -6.00 -9.88 -1.58
CA VAL A 55 -6.18 -9.27 -2.90
C VAL A 55 -5.59 -7.86 -2.95
N HIS A 56 -5.80 -7.06 -1.90
CA HIS A 56 -5.24 -5.72 -1.84
C HIS A 56 -3.70 -5.74 -1.85
N TRP A 57 -3.10 -6.60 -1.01
CA TRP A 57 -1.65 -6.80 -0.96
C TRP A 57 -1.09 -7.27 -2.31
N LEU A 58 -1.74 -8.24 -2.97
CA LEU A 58 -1.33 -8.71 -4.29
C LEU A 58 -1.35 -7.59 -5.34
N ARG A 59 -2.37 -6.72 -5.32
CA ARG A 59 -2.45 -5.57 -6.22
C ARG A 59 -1.33 -4.57 -5.95
N SER A 60 -1.11 -4.20 -4.68
CA SER A 60 -0.02 -3.29 -4.31
C SER A 60 1.35 -3.85 -4.68
N LYS A 61 1.55 -5.16 -4.50
CA LYS A 61 2.77 -5.85 -4.91
C LYS A 61 2.95 -5.81 -6.42
N ALA A 62 1.92 -6.15 -7.20
CA ALA A 62 1.99 -6.12 -8.66
C ALA A 62 2.29 -4.71 -9.22
N VAL A 63 1.76 -3.66 -8.60
CA VAL A 63 2.10 -2.26 -8.96
C VAL A 63 3.56 -1.96 -8.67
N LYS A 64 4.05 -2.35 -7.49
CA LYS A 64 5.46 -2.18 -7.13
C LYS A 64 6.37 -2.92 -8.09
N ASP A 65 6.09 -4.20 -8.36
CA ASP A 65 6.89 -5.05 -9.24
C ASP A 65 6.94 -4.44 -10.65
N ARG A 66 5.80 -3.96 -11.18
CA ARG A 66 5.75 -3.24 -12.46
C ARG A 66 6.61 -1.99 -12.47
N TRP A 67 6.55 -1.17 -11.42
CA TRP A 67 7.39 0.03 -11.35
C TRP A 67 8.88 -0.32 -11.31
N GLN A 68 9.25 -1.43 -10.69
CA GLN A 68 10.64 -1.90 -10.71
C GLN A 68 11.06 -2.32 -12.12
N GLU A 69 10.22 -3.06 -12.84
CA GLU A 69 10.45 -3.42 -14.24
C GLU A 69 10.55 -2.18 -15.15
N GLU A 70 9.65 -1.20 -15.01
CA GLU A 70 9.67 0.03 -15.81
C GLU A 70 10.97 0.82 -15.60
N VAL A 71 11.52 0.86 -14.38
CA VAL A 71 12.81 1.52 -14.12
C VAL A 71 13.96 0.83 -14.86
N GLU A 72 13.95 -0.50 -14.93
CA GLU A 72 14.96 -1.26 -15.67
C GLU A 72 14.82 -1.05 -17.18
N LEU A 73 13.59 -1.09 -17.70
CA LEU A 73 13.30 -0.85 -19.12
C LEU A 73 13.73 0.56 -19.55
N LEU A 74 13.38 1.59 -18.76
CA LEU A 74 13.77 2.97 -19.07
C LEU A 74 15.28 3.15 -19.17
N ARG A 75 16.05 2.50 -18.28
CA ARG A 75 17.52 2.55 -18.34
C ARG A 75 18.04 1.95 -19.64
N ALA A 76 17.53 0.78 -20.01
CA ALA A 76 17.90 0.12 -21.26
C ALA A 76 17.51 0.96 -22.48
N GLU A 77 16.34 1.60 -22.47
CA GLU A 77 15.89 2.49 -23.54
C GLU A 77 16.78 3.73 -23.67
N PHE A 78 17.21 4.34 -22.56
CA PHE A 78 18.14 5.48 -22.59
C PHE A 78 19.49 5.11 -23.21
N GLU A 79 20.03 3.95 -22.83
CA GLU A 79 21.27 3.42 -23.41
C GLU A 79 21.09 3.16 -24.90
N TRP A 80 19.99 2.52 -25.28
CA TRP A 80 19.66 2.24 -26.69
C TRP A 80 19.53 3.51 -27.51
N ALA A 81 18.83 4.53 -27.00
CA ALA A 81 18.66 5.81 -27.69
C ALA A 81 20.01 6.51 -27.90
N THR A 82 20.87 6.52 -26.89
CA THR A 82 22.22 7.11 -26.99
C THR A 82 23.05 6.41 -28.06
N ASN A 83 23.07 5.07 -28.03
CA ASN A 83 23.81 4.26 -29.02
C ASN A 83 23.25 4.45 -30.43
N PHE A 84 21.93 4.56 -30.57
CA PHE A 84 21.28 4.81 -31.84
C PHE A 84 21.75 6.14 -32.45
N PHE A 85 21.71 7.23 -31.67
CA PHE A 85 22.15 8.55 -32.15
C PHE A 85 23.64 8.59 -32.47
N GLN A 86 24.49 7.92 -31.67
CA GLN A 86 25.92 7.82 -31.95
C GLN A 86 26.18 7.12 -33.29
N ARG A 87 25.58 5.94 -33.50
CA ARG A 87 25.71 5.22 -34.77
C ARG A 87 25.20 6.04 -35.95
N THR A 88 24.05 6.68 -35.81
CA THR A 88 23.53 7.54 -36.87
C THR A 88 24.46 8.72 -37.15
N ALA A 89 25.10 9.30 -36.13
CA ALA A 89 26.09 10.37 -36.35
C ALA A 89 27.36 9.87 -37.06
N GLU A 90 27.76 8.61 -36.88
CA GLU A 90 28.89 8.00 -37.60
C GLU A 90 28.55 7.67 -39.07
N ASP A 91 27.29 7.33 -39.34
CA ASP A 91 26.80 6.99 -40.69
C ASP A 91 26.58 8.23 -41.60
N TRP A 92 26.49 9.44 -41.04
CA TRP A 92 26.25 10.70 -41.76
C TRP A 92 27.55 11.40 -42.19
#